data_AF-A0A0S4VMU1-F1
#
_entry.id   AF-A0A0S4VMU1-F1
#
_cell.length_a   1.000
_cell.length_b   1.000
_cell.length_c   1.000
_cell.angle_alpha   90.00
_cell.angle_beta   90.00
_cell.angle_gamma   90.00
#
_symmetry.space_group_name_H-M   'P 1'
#
loop_
_entity.id
_entity.type
_entity.pdbx_description
1 polymer ?
#
loop_
_entity_poly.entity_id
_entity_poly.type
_entity_poly.pdbx_seq_one_letter_code
_entity_poly.pdbx_strand_id
1 'polypeptide(L)' 'MFATLMVLSAAAVWHLGKGLNSRPGRVLVDPKTGQQVELKARHTLFWIPLQWTALLVVAFGVSSLFQ' A
#
# COMPACT_ATOMS: atom_id res chain seq x y z
N MET A 1 15.52 13.60 -16.02
CA MET A 1 15.91 12.24 -15.56
C MET A 1 15.44 11.94 -14.13
N PHE A 2 15.60 12.86 -13.17
CA PHE A 2 15.13 12.62 -11.79
C PHE A 2 13.60 12.46 -11.67
N ALA A 3 12.82 13.38 -12.23
CA ALA A 3 11.36 13.31 -12.20
C ALA A 3 10.79 12.03 -12.84
N THR A 4 11.38 11.57 -13.95
CA THR A 4 10.99 10.32 -14.62
C THR A 4 11.23 9.09 -13.74
N LEU A 5 12.34 9.06 -12.99
CA LEU A 5 12.63 7.97 -12.04
C LEU A 5 11.67 7.98 -10.84
N MET A 6 11.27 9.16 -10.37
CA MET A 6 10.29 9.30 -9.28
C MET A 6 8.91 8.81 -9.69
N VAL A 7 8.46 9.10 -10.91
CA VAL A 7 7.18 8.58 -11.43
C VAL A 7 7.21 7.06 -11.57
N LEU A 8 8.31 6.48 -12.07
CA LEU A 8 8.47 5.02 -12.14
C LEU A 8 8.47 4.38 -10.74
N SER A 9 9.14 5.02 -9.78
CA SER A 9 9.15 4.56 -8.38
C SER A 9 7.76 4.63 -7.75
N ALA A 10 7.00 5.69 -8.00
CA ALA A 10 5.62 5.81 -7.53
C ALA A 10 4.71 4.72 -8.11
N ALA A 11 4.86 4.40 -9.40
CA ALA A 11 4.12 3.32 -10.04
C ALA A 11 4.42 1.96 -9.39
N ALA A 12 5.69 1.70 -9.07
CA ALA A 12 6.09 0.48 -8.35
C ALA A 12 5.48 0.42 -6.94
N VAL A 13 5.52 1.51 -6.18
CA VAL A 13 4.93 1.59 -4.83
C VAL A 13 3.42 1.35 -4.87
N TRP A 14 2.72 1.95 -5.83
CA TRP A 14 1.28 1.75 -6.01
C TRP A 14 0.96 0.28 -6.31
N HIS A 15 1.70 -0.33 -7.25
CA HIS A 15 1.43 -1.70 -7.67
C HIS A 15 1.70 -2.71 -6.55
N LEU A 16 2.82 -2.54 -5.83
CA LEU A 16 3.16 -3.35 -4.66
C LEU A 16 2.18 -3.15 -3.52
N GLY A 17 1.82 -1.91 -3.19
CA GLY A 17 0.86 -1.60 -2.12
C GLY A 17 -0.50 -2.21 -2.39
N LYS A 18 -0.99 -2.13 -3.63
CA LYS A 18 -2.26 -2.75 -4.04
C LYS A 18 -2.18 -4.28 -3.95
N GLY A 19 -1.10 -4.89 -4.45
CA GLY A 19 -0.90 -6.34 -4.38
C GLY A 19 -0.84 -6.88 -2.95
N LEU A 20 -0.09 -6.22 -2.06
CA LEU A 20 0.05 -6.61 -0.66
C LEU A 20 -1.24 -6.46 0.14
N ASN A 21 -2.05 -5.44 -0.15
CA ASN A 21 -3.31 -5.19 0.56
C ASN A 21 -4.51 -5.97 -0.01
N SER A 22 -4.36 -6.57 -1.21
CA SER A 22 -5.39 -7.38 -1.86
C SER A 22 -5.29 -8.86 -1.52
N ARG A 23 -4.34 -9.27 -0.66
CA ARG A 23 -4.19 -10.67 -0.27
C ARG A 23 -5.47 -11.19 0.43
N PRO A 24 -5.94 -12.40 0.07
CA PRO A 24 -7.14 -12.97 0.66
C PRO A 24 -6.93 -13.20 2.16
N GLY A 25 -7.96 -12.91 2.96
CA GLY A 25 -7.95 -13.22 4.38
C GLY A 25 -8.03 -14.72 4.61
N ARG A 26 -7.44 -15.20 5.71
CA ARG A 26 -7.65 -16.56 6.18
C ARG A 26 -8.79 -16.55 7.20
N VAL A 27 -9.83 -17.32 6.94
CA VAL A 27 -10.90 -17.55 7.92
C VAL A 27 -10.39 -18.56 8.95
N LEU A 28 -10.38 -18.14 10.21
CA LEU A 28 -10.06 -19.00 11.35
C LEU A 28 -11.31 -19.17 12.22
N VAL A 29 -11.41 -20.30 12.90
CA VAL A 29 -12.47 -20.55 13.89
C VAL A 29 -11.88 -20.32 15.27
N ASP A 30 -12.51 -19.47 16.07
CA ASP A 30 -12.14 -19.27 17.47
C ASP A 30 -12.59 -20.48 18.30
N PRO A 31 -11.67 -21.24 18.93
CA PRO A 31 -12.01 -22.44 19.69
C PRO A 31 -12.83 -22.16 20.97
N LYS A 32 -12.87 -20.93 21.47
CA LYS A 32 -13.65 -20.58 22.67
C LYS A 32 -15.10 -20.25 22.39
N THR A 33 -15.39 -19.68 21.22
CA THR A 33 -16.73 -19.15 20.88
C THR A 33 -17.36 -19.85 19.66
N GLY A 34 -16.57 -20.61 18.90
CA GLY A 34 -17.00 -21.22 17.64
C GLY A 34 -17.22 -20.21 16.51
N GLN A 35 -16.87 -18.93 16.71
CA GLN A 35 -17.08 -17.88 15.71
C GLN A 35 -16.01 -17.93 14.62
N GLN A 36 -16.42 -17.59 13.39
CA GLN A 36 -15.51 -17.44 12.25
C GLN A 36 -14.94 -16.02 12.25
N VAL A 37 -13.62 -15.91 12.27
CA VAL A 37 -12.88 -14.64 12.21
C VAL A 37 -12.07 -14.62 10.93
N GLU A 38 -12.32 -13.62 10.07
CA GLU A 38 -11.50 -13.39 8.89
C GLU A 38 -10.24 -12.59 9.26
N LEU A 39 -9.08 -13.26 9.30
CA LEU A 39 -7.80 -12.60 9.45
C LEU A 39 -7.27 -12.16 8.08
N LYS A 40 -7.41 -10.87 7.79
CA LYS A 40 -6.85 -10.24 6.58
C LYS A 40 -5.62 -9.40 6.90
N ALA A 41 -4.48 -9.75 6.31
CA ALA A 41 -3.27 -8.93 6.41
C ALA A 41 -3.46 -7.62 5.65
N ARG A 42 -3.58 -6.50 6.38
CA ARG A 42 -3.62 -5.15 5.80
C ARG A 42 -2.26 -4.48 5.98
N HIS A 43 -1.61 -4.14 4.86
CA HIS A 43 -0.31 -3.46 4.87
C HIS A 43 -0.53 -1.95 4.86
N THR A 44 -0.38 -1.33 6.03
CA THR A 44 -0.54 0.11 6.23
C THR A 44 0.73 0.70 6.81
N LEU A 45 1.07 1.92 6.41
CA LEU A 45 2.12 2.74 7.02
C LEU A 45 1.40 3.87 7.77
N PHE A 46 1.54 3.96 9.09
CA PHE A 46 0.78 4.90 9.93
C PHE A 46 -0.74 4.87 9.67
N TRP A 47 -1.33 3.66 9.61
CA TRP A 47 -2.75 3.44 9.29
C TRP A 47 -3.19 3.87 7.89
N ILE A 48 -2.29 4.39 7.05
CA ILE A 48 -2.55 4.75 5.67
C ILE A 48 -2.17 3.55 4.77
N PRO A 49 -3.04 3.08 3.85
CA PRO A 49 -2.69 1.99 2.96
C PRO A 49 -1.47 2.36 2.12
N LEU A 50 -0.49 1.47 2.02
CA LEU A 50 0.81 1.73 1.41
C LEU A 50 0.71 2.34 -0.01
N GLN A 51 -0.30 1.96 -0.79
CA GLN A 51 -0.53 2.53 -2.13
C GLN A 51 -0.69 4.06 -2.14
N TRP A 52 -1.20 4.67 -1.06
CA TRP A 52 -1.39 6.13 -0.97
C TRP A 52 -0.07 6.88 -0.79
N THR A 53 0.99 6.22 -0.30
CA THR A 53 2.31 6.87 -0.22
C THR A 53 2.90 7.14 -1.61
N ALA A 54 2.43 6.44 -2.66
CA ALA A 54 2.81 6.74 -4.04
C ALA A 54 2.42 8.16 -4.46
N LEU A 55 1.31 8.70 -3.96
CA LEU A 55 0.89 10.07 -4.24
C LEU A 55 1.90 11.10 -3.68
N LEU A 56 2.46 10.83 -2.51
CA LEU A 56 3.51 11.67 -1.93
C LEU A 56 4.77 11.65 -2.81
N VAL A 57 5.16 10.48 -3.30
CA VAL A 57 6.32 10.33 -4.19
C VAL A 57 6.11 11.09 -5.51
N VAL A 58 4.91 11.03 -6.10
CA VAL A 58 4.57 11.83 -7.29
C VAL A 58 4.64 13.32 -6.98
N ALA A 59 4.06 13.77 -5.85
CA ALA A 59 4.08 15.17 -5.45
C ALA A 59 5.52 15.70 -5.29
N PHE A 60 6.41 14.92 -4.66
CA PHE A 60 7.84 15.24 -4.57
C PHE A 60 8.50 15.32 -5.95
N GLY A 61 8.26 14.33 -6.81
CA GLY A 61 8.79 14.33 -8.18
C GLY A 61 8.34 15.55 -8.99
N VAL A 62 7.07 15.96 -8.88
CA VAL A 62 6.54 17.16 -9.54
C VAL A 62 7.13 18.43 -8.94
N SER A 63 7.26 18.53 -7.61
CA SER A 63 7.84 19.71 -6.96
C SER A 63 9.29 19.97 -7.41
N SER A 64 10.06 18.91 -7.69
CA SER A 64 11.43 19.01 -8.18
C SER A 64 11.56 19.62 -9.58
N LEU A 65 10.46 19.75 -10.34
CA LEU A 65 10.45 20.41 -11.65
C LEU A 65 10.39 21.94 -11.55
N PHE A 66 10.04 22.47 -10.37
CA PHE A 66 9.88 23.91 -10.12
C PHE A 66 11.03 24.51 -9.29
N GLN A 67 12.09 23.72 -9.06
CA GLN A 67 13.34 24.15 -8.42
C GLN A 67 14.37 24.55 -9.49
#